data_AF-A0A3B6VJL3-F1
#
_entry.id   AF-A0A3B6VJL3-F1
#
_cell.length_a   1.000
_cell.length_b   1.000
_cell.length_c   1.000
_cell.angle_alpha   90.00
_cell.angle_beta   90.00
_cell.angle_gamma   90.00
#
_symmetry.space_group_name_H-M   'P 1'
#
loop_
_entity.id
_entity.type
_entity.pdbx_description
1 polymer ?
#
loop_
_entity_poly.entity_id
_entity_poly.type
_entity_poly.pdbx_seq_one_letter_code
_entity_poly.pdbx_strand_id
1 'polypeptide(L)' 'MPKGILINNCLINIDHIAIIHFQEEKKKIIIITIDSGLPTAITFKTKEEYNKYYKLLRSLFKLVIERKND' A
#
# COMPACT_ATOMS: atom_id res chain seq x y z
N MET A 1 -1.24 -18.23 -6.60
CA MET A 1 -1.52 -17.69 -5.25
C MET A 1 -1.49 -16.18 -5.34
N PRO A 2 -2.53 -15.47 -4.90
CA PRO A 2 -2.51 -14.01 -4.88
C PRO A 2 -1.34 -13.53 -4.01
N LYS A 3 -0.47 -12.68 -4.57
CA LYS A 3 0.64 -12.05 -3.83
C LYS A 3 0.07 -10.86 -3.06
N GLY A 4 -0.48 -11.16 -1.88
CA GLY A 4 -1.12 -10.18 -1.03
C GLY A 4 -0.30 -9.79 0.20
N ILE A 5 -0.52 -8.58 0.71
CA ILE A 5 -0.02 -8.13 2.02
C ILE A 5 -1.20 -7.88 2.93
N LEU A 6 -1.17 -8.47 4.12
CA LEU A 6 -2.13 -8.18 5.17
C LEU A 6 -1.60 -7.07 6.07
N ILE A 7 -2.30 -5.94 6.14
CA ILE A 7 -1.96 -4.80 7.01
C ILE A 7 -3.22 -4.42 7.78
N ASN A 8 -3.19 -4.50 9.12
CA ASN A 8 -4.35 -4.18 9.98
C ASN A 8 -5.67 -4.80 9.51
N ASN A 9 -5.65 -6.10 9.18
CA ASN A 9 -6.77 -6.87 8.63
C ASN A 9 -7.24 -6.45 7.22
N CYS A 10 -6.53 -5.53 6.54
CA CYS A 10 -6.75 -5.22 5.14
C CYS A 10 -5.82 -6.07 4.27
N LEU A 11 -6.39 -6.95 3.45
CA LEU A 11 -5.65 -7.71 2.44
C LEU A 11 -5.49 -6.86 1.18
N ILE A 12 -4.26 -6.56 0.82
CA ILE A 12 -3.92 -5.75 -0.35
C ILE A 12 -3.29 -6.66 -1.40
N ASN A 13 -3.91 -6.75 -2.59
CA ASN A 13 -3.29 -7.44 -3.73
C ASN A 13 -2.26 -6.51 -4.39
N ILE A 14 -0.98 -6.87 -4.30
CA ILE A 14 0.14 -6.03 -4.78
C ILE A 14 0.08 -5.84 -6.30
N ASP A 15 -0.29 -6.88 -7.04
CA ASP A 15 -0.29 -6.88 -8.51
C ASP A 15 -1.31 -5.89 -9.07
N HIS A 16 -2.32 -5.54 -8.26
CA HIS A 16 -3.46 -4.71 -8.66
C HIS A 16 -3.39 -3.31 -8.05
N ILE A 17 -2.28 -2.93 -7.40
CA ILE A 17 -2.09 -1.57 -6.89
C ILE A 17 -1.93 -0.61 -8.08
N ALA A 18 -2.82 0.37 -8.18
CA ALA A 18 -2.70 1.47 -9.12
C ALA A 18 -1.89 2.63 -8.51
N ILE A 19 -2.30 3.07 -7.32
CA ILE A 19 -1.76 4.26 -6.66
C ILE A 19 -1.65 4.00 -5.14
N ILE A 20 -0.57 4.49 -4.54
CA ILE A 20 -0.42 4.58 -3.08
C ILE A 20 -0.23 6.05 -2.71
N HIS A 21 -1.07 6.55 -1.80
CA HIS A 21 -1.00 7.92 -1.28
C HIS A 21 -0.63 7.89 0.20
N PHE A 22 0.45 8.56 0.57
CA PHE A 22 1.01 8.60 1.92
C PHE A 22 0.67 9.93 2.60
N GLN A 23 -0.07 9.88 3.72
CA GLN A 23 -0.46 11.04 4.52
C GLN A 23 0.23 10.96 5.89
N GLU A 24 1.48 11.43 5.97
CA GLU A 24 2.32 11.29 7.17
C GLU A 24 1.72 12.00 8.39
N GLU A 25 1.20 13.22 8.23
CA GLU A 25 0.59 13.99 9.32
C GLU A 25 -0.57 13.24 9.99
N LYS A 26 -1.33 12.48 9.19
CA LYS A 26 -2.48 11.69 9.64
C LYS A 26 -2.11 10.26 9.99
N LYS A 27 -0.83 9.86 9.87
CA LYS A 27 -0.36 8.47 9.99
C LYS A 27 -1.26 7.52 9.18
N LYS A 28 -1.57 7.93 7.94
CA LYS A 28 -2.57 7.26 7.09
C LYS A 28 -1.98 6.93 5.73
N ILE A 29 -2.28 5.74 5.22
CA ILE A 29 -1.93 5.30 3.88
C ILE A 29 -3.23 4.95 3.14
N ILE A 30 -3.36 5.45 1.92
CA ILE A 30 -4.51 5.19 1.06
C ILE A 30 -4.01 4.43 -0.16
N ILE A 31 -4.63 3.28 -0.44
CA ILE A 31 -4.26 2.40 -1.54
C ILE A 31 -5.45 2.28 -2.47
N ILE A 32 -5.23 2.57 -3.75
CA ILE A 32 -6.22 2.44 -4.80
C ILE A 32 -5.80 1.25 -5.66
N THR A 33 -6.72 0.29 -5.80
CA THR A 33 -6.50 -0.87 -6.68
C THR A 33 -7.27 -0.69 -7.98
N ILE A 34 -6.77 -1.33 -9.04
CA ILE A 34 -7.36 -1.29 -10.39
C ILE A 34 -8.76 -1.93 -10.39
N ASP A 35 -8.97 -2.93 -9.55
CA ASP A 35 -10.15 -3.80 -9.62
C ASP A 35 -11.28 -3.39 -8.68
N SER A 36 -10.95 -2.87 -7.49
CA SER A 36 -11.94 -2.71 -6.42
C SER A 36 -12.75 -1.42 -6.52
N GLY A 37 -12.32 -0.44 -7.33
CA GLY A 37 -12.91 0.89 -7.46
C GLY A 37 -12.87 1.76 -6.19
N LEU A 38 -12.82 1.14 -5.00
CA LEU A 38 -12.81 1.79 -3.70
C LEU A 38 -11.39 1.90 -3.13
N PRO A 39 -10.99 3.10 -2.66
CA PRO A 39 -9.73 3.29 -1.96
C PRO A 39 -9.76 2.58 -0.59
N THR A 40 -8.73 1.78 -0.33
CA THR A 40 -8.49 1.20 1.00
C THR A 40 -7.68 2.19 1.84
N ALA A 41 -8.26 2.64 2.95
CA ALA A 41 -7.63 3.57 3.86
C ALA A 41 -7.15 2.86 5.13
N ILE A 42 -5.85 2.95 5.43
CA ILE A 42 -5.24 2.34 6.61
C ILE A 42 -4.67 3.44 7.48
N THR A 43 -5.21 3.57 8.69
CA THR A 43 -4.73 4.53 9.70
C THR A 43 -3.95 3.78 10.77
N PHE A 44 -2.79 4.30 11.14
CA PHE A 44 -1.89 3.70 12.13
C PHE A 44 -1.96 4.46 13.45
N LYS A 45 -1.82 3.72 14.56
CA LYS A 45 -1.88 4.32 15.90
C LYS A 45 -0.60 5.11 16.18
N THR A 46 0.55 4.52 15.87
CA THR A 46 1.88 5.09 16.14
C THR A 46 2.58 5.53 14.87
N LYS A 47 3.51 6.49 15.01
CA LYS A 47 4.38 6.94 13.90
C LYS A 47 5.33 5.81 13.45
N GLU A 48 5.76 4.96 14.38
CA GLU A 48 6.65 3.82 14.10
C GLU A 48 5.98 2.77 13.22
N GLU A 49 4.72 2.41 13.51
CA GLU A 49 3.95 1.51 12.65
C GLU A 49 3.77 2.12 11.26
N TYR A 50 3.34 3.38 11.18
CA TYR A 50 3.22 4.09 9.91
C TYR A 50 4.54 4.04 9.12
N ASN A 51 5.67 4.37 9.75
CA ASN A 51 6.98 4.39 9.10
C ASN A 51 7.42 3.01 8.60
N LYS A 52 7.10 1.95 9.35
CA LYS A 52 7.38 0.56 8.94
C LYS A 52 6.66 0.24 7.63
N TYR A 53 5.35 0.50 7.56
CA TYR A 53 4.56 0.19 6.37
C TYR A 53 4.80 1.18 5.22
N TYR A 54 5.11 2.44 5.51
CA TYR A 54 5.56 3.42 4.51
C TYR A 54 6.78 2.89 3.73
N LYS A 55 7.83 2.46 4.45
CA LYS A 55 9.05 1.94 3.81
C LYS A 55 8.76 0.68 2.99
N LEU A 56 7.99 -0.25 3.55
CA LEU A 56 7.63 -1.50 2.89
C LEU A 56 6.86 -1.24 1.58
N LEU A 57 5.76 -0.49 1.65
CA LEU A 57 4.89 -0.22 0.50
C LEU A 57 5.58 0.62 -0.57
N ARG A 58 6.42 1.58 -0.18
CA ARG A 58 7.21 2.39 -1.13
C ARG A 58 8.19 1.52 -1.91
N SER A 59 8.92 0.62 -1.25
CA SER A 59 9.84 -0.29 -1.92
C SER A 59 9.11 -1.26 -2.86
N LEU A 60 7.96 -1.80 -2.43
CA LEU A 60 7.16 -2.69 -3.25
C LEU A 60 6.61 -2.01 -4.50
N PHE A 61 6.05 -0.81 -4.35
CA PHE A 61 5.49 -0.08 -5.47
C PHE A 61 6.55 0.25 -6.53
N LYS A 62 7.77 0.60 -6.10
CA LYS A 62 8.91 0.79 -6.99
C LYS A 62 9.22 -0.48 -7.80
N LEU A 63 9.31 -1.63 -7.13
CA LEU A 63 9.60 -2.92 -7.78
C LEU A 63 8.50 -3.33 -8.78
N VAL A 64 7.23 -3.05 -8.48
CA VAL A 64 6.11 -3.37 -9.36
C VAL A 64 6.11 -2.49 -10.61
N ILE A 65 6.39 -1.20 -10.47
CA ILE A 65 6.53 -0.28 -11.61
C ILE A 65 7.71 -0.68 -12.49
N GLU A 66 8.87 -0.96 -11.90
CA GLU A 66 10.07 -1.36 -12.63
C GLU A 66 9.82 -2.62 -13.47
N ARG A 67 9.16 -3.64 -12.91
CA ARG A 67 8.77 -4.85 -13.65
C ARG A 67 7.79 -4.66 -14.80
N LYS A 68 6.97 -3.61 -14.78
CA LYS A 68 6.00 -3.34 -15.86
C LYS A 68 6.64 -2.64 -17.06
N ASN A 69 7.82 -2.06 -16.88
CA ASN A 69 8.54 -1.30 -17.91
C ASN A 69 9.66 -2.12 -18.59
N ASP A 70 9.90 -3.36 -18.14
CA ASP A 70 10.71 -4.39 -18.82
C ASP A 70 9.83 -5.25 -19.74
#